data_AF-A0A3D0I9T5-F1
#
_entry.id   AF-A0A3D0I9T5-F1
#
_cell.length_a   1.000
_cell.length_b   1.000
_cell.length_c   1.000
_cell.angle_alpha   90.00
_cell.angle_beta   90.00
_cell.angle_gamma   90.00
#
_symmetry.space_group_name_H-M   'P 1'
#
loop_
_entity.id
_entity.type
_entity.pdbx_description
1 polymer ?
#
loop_
_entity_poly.entity_id
_entity_poly.type
_entity_poly.pdbx_seq_one_letter_code
_entity_poly.pdbx_strand_id
1 'polypeptide(L)' 'AGRLIRSEEDYGAVVICDPRMLARSYGRVFLAALPPMTVTQDPDEVRRFLRKHVARAARRPPAAP' A
#
# COMPACT_ATOMS: atom_id res chain seq x y z
N ALA A 1 -9.26 14.31 6.40
CA ALA A 1 -9.37 13.16 5.49
C ALA A 1 -8.08 12.35 5.55
N GLY A 2 -8.01 11.35 6.44
CA GLY A 2 -6.89 10.43 6.58
C GLY A 2 -7.48 9.02 6.63
N ARG A 3 -7.08 8.13 5.70
CA ARG A 3 -7.75 6.83 5.55
C ARG A 3 -6.84 5.65 5.21
N LEU A 4 -5.51 5.77 5.34
CA LEU A 4 -4.63 4.62 5.07
C LEU A 4 -3.70 4.24 6.22
N ILE A 5 -3.20 5.21 6.98
CA ILE A 5 -2.28 4.99 8.09
C ILE A 5 -2.81 5.77 9.29
N ARG A 6 -3.17 5.06 10.37
CA ARG A 6 -3.68 5.59 11.64
C ARG A 6 -2.66 5.44 12.78
N SER A 7 -1.68 4.57 12.63
CA SER A 7 -0.56 4.35 13.54
C SER A 7 0.75 4.12 12.76
N GLU A 8 1.91 4.32 13.37
CA GLU A 8 3.23 4.12 12.73
C GLU A 8 3.47 2.68 12.28
N GLU A 9 2.74 1.72 12.85
CA GLU A 9 2.87 0.30 12.55
C GLU A 9 1.81 -0.19 11.54
N ASP A 10 0.92 0.70 11.10
CA ASP A 10 -0.07 0.38 10.08
C ASP A 10 0.60 0.17 8.73
N TYR A 11 0.07 -0.78 7.97
CA TYR A 11 0.51 -1.09 6.62
C TYR A 11 -0.70 -1.22 5.71
N GLY A 12 -0.52 -0.95 4.42
CA GLY A 12 -1.58 -1.03 3.45
C GLY A 12 -1.06 -0.93 2.03
N ALA A 13 -1.96 -1.06 1.06
CA ALA A 13 -1.68 -0.87 -0.35
C ALA A 13 -2.63 0.20 -0.91
N VAL A 14 -2.12 1.03 -1.82
CA VAL A 14 -2.93 1.95 -2.62
C VAL A 14 -3.15 1.30 -3.98
N VAL A 15 -4.41 1.13 -4.37
CA VAL A 15 -4.77 0.52 -5.65
C VAL A 15 -5.39 1.57 -6.55
N ILE A 16 -4.84 1.73 -7.75
CA ILE A 16 -5.35 2.66 -8.76
C ILE A 16 -5.84 1.85 -9.95
N CYS A 17 -7.15 1.74 -10.11
CA CYS A 17 -7.78 0.97 -11.19
C CYS A 17 -8.06 1.84 -12.43
N ASP A 18 -7.06 2.58 -12.90
CA ASP A 18 -7.18 3.42 -14.11
C ASP A 18 -6.06 3.07 -15.10
N PRO A 19 -6.37 2.47 -16.27
CA PRO A 19 -5.36 2.07 -17.24
C PRO A 19 -4.57 3.27 -17.82
N ARG A 20 -5.13 4.48 -17.72
CA ARG A 20 -4.46 5.71 -18.19
C ARG A 20 -3.23 6.06 -17.36
N MET A 21 -3.11 5.51 -16.14
CA MET A 21 -1.94 5.67 -15.27
C MET A 21 -0.65 5.16 -15.90
N LEU A 22 -0.75 4.23 -16.84
CA LEU A 22 0.40 3.65 -17.53
C LEU A 22 0.58 4.25 -18.91
N ALA A 23 -0.55 4.51 -19.59
CA ALA A 23 -0.55 4.94 -20.99
C ALA A 23 -0.24 6.43 -21.17
N ARG A 24 -0.42 7.27 -20.14
CA ARG A 24 -0.29 8.72 -20.26
C ARG A 24 0.94 9.25 -19.54
N SER A 25 1.53 10.31 -20.10
CA SER A 25 2.69 11.02 -19.52
C SER A 25 2.46 11.49 -18.09
N TYR A 26 1.22 11.88 -17.75
CA TYR A 26 0.85 12.31 -16.40
C TYR A 26 0.91 11.18 -15.37
N GLY A 27 0.81 9.91 -15.78
CA GLY A 27 0.85 8.78 -14.86
C GLY A 27 2.15 8.71 -14.07
N ARG A 28 3.28 8.96 -14.73
CA ARG A 28 4.58 9.07 -14.07
C ARG A 28 4.66 10.25 -13.09
N VAL A 29 4.09 11.40 -13.47
CA VAL A 29 4.07 12.59 -12.62
C VAL A 29 3.23 12.35 -11.37
N PHE A 30 2.07 11.70 -11.53
CA PHE A 30 1.22 11.33 -10.41
C PHE A 30 1.92 10.33 -9.48
N LEU A 31 2.53 9.27 -10.02
CA LEU A 31 3.27 8.30 -9.21
C LEU A 31 4.45 8.95 -8.47
N ALA A 32 5.13 9.91 -9.09
CA ALA A 32 6.21 10.67 -8.46
C ALA A 32 5.73 11.64 -7.36
N ALA A 33 4.46 12.05 -7.38
CA ALA A 33 3.87 12.89 -6.34
C ALA A 33 3.45 12.10 -5.08
N LEU A 34 3.41 10.78 -5.17
CA LEU A 34 3.09 9.91 -4.03
C LEU A 34 4.32 9.74 -3.13
N PRO A 35 4.12 9.44 -1.84
CA PRO A 35 5.22 9.08 -0.94
C PRO A 35 6.06 7.92 -1.50
N PRO A 36 7.36 7.82 -1.14
CA PRO A 36 8.20 6.70 -1.57
C PRO A 36 7.59 5.35 -1.20
N MET A 37 7.25 4.56 -2.21
CA MET A 37 6.67 3.23 -2.05
C MET A 37 6.96 2.36 -3.27
N THR A 38 6.88 1.04 -3.09
CA THR A 38 7.00 0.08 -4.19
C THR A 38 5.76 0.17 -5.09
N VAL A 39 5.98 0.39 -6.38
CA VAL A 39 4.93 0.40 -7.41
C VAL A 39 5.00 -0.92 -8.16
N THR A 40 3.86 -1.61 -8.26
CA THR A 40 3.77 -2.90 -8.95
C THR A 40 2.45 -3.02 -9.71
N GLN A 41 2.48 -3.80 -10.79
CA GLN A 41 1.30 -4.24 -11.53
C GLN A 41 0.96 -5.71 -11.24
N ASP A 42 1.81 -6.42 -10.50
CA ASP A 42 1.61 -7.82 -10.14
C ASP A 42 0.68 -7.89 -8.90
N PRO A 43 -0.57 -8.38 -9.05
CA PRO A 43 -1.47 -8.54 -7.91
C PRO A 43 -0.94 -9.55 -6.88
N ASP A 44 -0.11 -10.53 -7.29
CA ASP A 44 0.47 -11.48 -6.35
C ASP A 44 1.52 -10.85 -5.45
N GLU A 45 2.23 -9.81 -5.91
CA GLU A 45 3.14 -9.04 -5.08
C GLU A 45 2.41 -8.31 -3.96
N VAL A 46 1.29 -7.67 -4.28
CA VAL A 46 0.41 -7.05 -3.28
C VAL A 46 -0.12 -8.10 -2.31
N ARG A 47 -0.53 -9.28 -2.81
CA ARG A 47 -1.02 -10.37 -1.96
C ARG A 47 0.05 -10.91 -1.02
N ARG A 48 1.30 -11.05 -1.49
CA ARG A 48 2.46 -11.43 -0.66
C ARG A 48 2.70 -10.38 0.43
N PHE A 49 2.72 -9.10 0.07
CA PHE A 49 2.90 -7.99 1.02
C PHE A 49 1.83 -8.01 2.12
N LEU A 50 0.55 -8.08 1.75
CA LEU A 50 -0.54 -8.06 2.72
C LEU A 50 -0.52 -9.27 3.64
N ARG A 51 -0.30 -10.49 3.11
CA ARG A 51 -0.21 -11.71 3.95
C ARG A 51 0.92 -11.65 4.97
N LYS A 52 2.10 -11.17 4.56
CA LYS A 52 3.26 -11.01 5.44
C LYS A 52 2.92 -10.13 6.65
N HIS A 53 2.22 -9.03 6.41
CA HIS A 53 1.92 -8.06 7.46
C HIS A 53 0.69 -8.42 8.30
N VAL A 54 -0.32 -9.09 7.74
CA VAL A 54 -1.44 -9.66 8.52
C VAL A 54 -0.93 -10.69 9.52
N ALA A 55 -0.03 -11.57 9.10
CA ALA A 55 0.61 -12.52 9.99
C ALA A 55 1.42 -11.84 11.11
N ARG A 56 2.05 -10.70 10.84
CA ARG A 56 2.74 -9.89 11.86
C ARG A 56 1.76 -9.26 12.85
N ALA A 57 0.67 -8.68 12.37
CA ALA A 57 -0.36 -8.08 13.21
C ALA A 57 -1.00 -9.11 14.15
N ALA A 58 -1.29 -10.32 13.67
CA ALA A 58 -1.86 -11.40 14.47
C ALA A 58 -0.92 -11.94 15.56
N ARG A 59 0.40 -11.80 15.39
CA ARG A 59 1.41 -12.22 16.38
C ARG A 59 1.69 -11.16 17.44
N ARG A 60 1.09 -9.98 17.33
CA ARG A 60 1.27 -8.90 18.30
C ARG A 60 0.45 -9.24 19.56
N PRO A 61 1.05 -9.25 20.76
CA PRO A 61 0.27 -9.36 21.99
C PRO A 61 -0.71 -8.18 22.05
N PRO A 62 -1.94 -8.37 22.54
CA PRO A 62 -2.87 -7.26 22.72
C PRO A 62 -2.17 -6.18 23.55
N ALA A 63 -2.30 -4.92 23.13
CA ALA A 63 -1.77 -3.80 23.89
C ALA A 63 -2.32 -3.89 25.32
N ALA A 64 -1.43 -3.88 26.31
CA ALA A 64 -1.83 -3.86 27.71
C ALA A 64 -2.76 -2.66 27.96
N PRO A 65 -3.81 -2.83 28.80
CA PRO A 65 -4.78 -1.78 29.07
C PRO A 65 -4.17 -0.55 29.73
#